data_AF-A0A1G3AJD0-F1
#
_entry.id   AF-A0A1G3AJD0-F1
#
_cell.length_a   1.000
_cell.length_b   1.000
_cell.length_c   1.000
_cell.angle_alpha   90.00
_cell.angle_beta   90.00
_cell.angle_gamma   90.00
#
_symmetry.space_group_name_H-M   'P 1'
#
loop_
_entity.id
_entity.type
_entity.pdbx_description
1 polymer ?
#
loop_
_entity_poly.entity_id
_entity_poly.type
_entity_poly.pdbx_seq_one_letter_code
_entity_poly.pdbx_strand_id
1 'polypeptide(L)'
;MTVLTFPQVRLFDGFPFRREFAADEKIHLGTAADNEFPLPADLAVAPCHAVVTRSSPYQVPLLVALAGAPFETRINGRRLSRLKVLRHRDEIALGRASLVFWEVAVSTVAADSQFLNRRCLVCYDPFQVGEEAITCPRCQTADHHKDCWLELSRCARTGCEYPVQEAMRRSLGRRVRFEPLEEESEMVRQKRKCAAGRPRDQGPFRPDDYVAYCPKCRTPFHAECWFLLPQCPNCEYDVATLIREELTSDLSPSLGNAKGAALE
;
A
#
# COMPACT_ATOMS: atom_id res chain seq x y z
N MET A 1 0.38 9.61 14.21
CA MET A 1 -0.27 9.66 12.88
C MET A 1 -0.01 8.30 12.25
N THR A 2 -1.00 7.42 12.28
CA THR A 2 -0.87 6.01 11.82
C THR A 2 -1.56 5.89 10.47
N VAL A 3 -0.82 5.50 9.44
CA VAL A 3 -1.40 5.28 8.13
C VAL A 3 -0.90 3.96 7.50
N LEU A 4 -1.61 3.51 6.47
CA LEU A 4 -1.90 2.14 6.02
C LEU A 4 -0.77 1.22 5.56
N THR A 5 -1.00 -0.10 5.56
CA THR A 5 -0.94 -0.99 4.38
C THR A 5 -1.27 -2.46 4.71
N PHE A 6 -0.72 -3.51 4.06
CA PHE A 6 -1.53 -4.59 3.44
C PHE A 6 -1.42 -6.03 4.01
N PRO A 7 -2.43 -6.91 3.90
CA PRO A 7 -2.21 -8.36 4.02
C PRO A 7 -1.24 -8.91 2.95
N GLN A 8 -0.05 -9.39 3.34
CA GLN A 8 0.72 -10.36 2.56
C GLN A 8 0.07 -11.71 2.70
N VAL A 9 -0.48 -12.21 1.60
CA VAL A 9 -1.00 -13.55 1.56
C VAL A 9 0.07 -14.52 1.14
N ARG A 10 0.41 -15.45 2.01
CA ARG A 10 1.09 -16.68 1.60
C ARG A 10 -0.01 -17.70 1.28
N LEU A 11 -0.51 -17.66 0.06
CA LEU A 11 -1.10 -18.86 -0.51
C LEU A 11 0.02 -19.87 -0.73
N PHE A 12 -0.31 -21.15 -0.60
CA PHE A 12 0.64 -22.27 -0.69
C PHE A 12 1.42 -22.35 -2.02
N ASP A 13 1.16 -21.49 -3.02
CA ASP A 13 1.83 -21.47 -4.33
C ASP A 13 2.38 -20.09 -4.78
N GLY A 14 2.83 -19.25 -3.85
CA GLY A 14 3.94 -18.33 -4.15
C GLY A 14 3.64 -16.94 -4.75
N PHE A 15 2.38 -16.54 -4.95
CA PHE A 15 2.09 -15.15 -5.36
C PHE A 15 1.40 -14.36 -4.24
N PRO A 16 2.04 -13.30 -3.70
CA PRO A 16 1.36 -12.41 -2.78
C PRO A 16 0.24 -11.71 -3.53
N PHE A 17 -1.00 -11.76 -3.04
CA PHE A 17 -2.06 -10.85 -3.46
C PHE A 17 -2.04 -9.62 -2.53
N ARG A 18 -2.28 -8.42 -3.08
CA ARG A 18 -2.23 -7.16 -2.33
C ARG A 18 -3.16 -6.12 -2.99
N ARG A 19 -4.07 -5.53 -2.22
CA ARG A 19 -5.09 -4.58 -2.71
C ARG A 19 -5.30 -3.43 -1.69
N GLU A 20 -5.45 -2.21 -2.21
CA GLU A 20 -5.76 -0.98 -1.46
C GLU A 20 -7.21 -0.96 -0.98
N PHE A 21 -7.45 -0.25 0.11
CA PHE A 21 -8.68 -0.28 0.87
C PHE A 21 -9.11 1.14 1.31
N ALA A 22 -10.06 1.76 0.59
CA ALA A 22 -10.60 3.06 0.97
C ALA A 22 -11.44 3.01 2.27
N ALA A 23 -11.65 4.17 2.89
CA ALA A 23 -12.36 4.35 4.17
C ALA A 23 -13.72 3.63 4.31
N ASP A 24 -14.37 3.35 3.19
CA ASP A 24 -15.72 2.78 3.09
C ASP A 24 -15.79 1.59 2.11
N GLU A 25 -14.63 1.13 1.64
CA GLU A 25 -14.56 -0.04 0.79
C GLU A 25 -14.86 -1.34 1.56
N LYS A 26 -15.13 -2.44 0.84
CA LYS A 26 -15.21 -3.80 1.36
C LYS A 26 -14.32 -4.67 0.48
N ILE A 27 -13.34 -5.38 1.03
CA ILE A 27 -12.62 -6.45 0.30
C ILE A 27 -13.17 -7.75 0.83
N HIS A 28 -13.99 -8.37 0.01
CA HIS A 28 -14.47 -9.71 0.22
C HIS A 28 -13.34 -10.70 -0.08
N LEU A 29 -13.19 -11.65 0.84
CA LEU A 29 -12.24 -12.75 0.79
C LEU A 29 -13.06 -14.03 0.67
N GLY A 30 -12.80 -14.87 -0.33
CA GLY A 30 -13.55 -16.12 -0.49
C GLY A 30 -13.34 -16.76 -1.86
N THR A 31 -14.02 -17.86 -2.14
CA THR A 31 -13.84 -18.61 -3.40
C THR A 31 -14.60 -18.04 -4.59
N ALA A 32 -15.52 -17.10 -4.38
CA ALA A 32 -16.25 -16.46 -5.47
C ALA A 32 -15.32 -15.61 -6.35
N ALA A 33 -15.51 -15.69 -7.67
CA ALA A 33 -14.63 -15.03 -8.66
C ALA A 33 -14.81 -13.51 -8.71
N ASP A 34 -15.95 -13.01 -8.24
CA ASP A 34 -16.28 -11.59 -8.11
C ASP A 34 -15.77 -10.96 -6.80
N ASN A 35 -15.25 -11.78 -5.87
CA ASN A 35 -14.57 -11.23 -4.72
C ASN A 35 -13.39 -10.38 -5.14
N GLU A 36 -13.17 -9.33 -4.36
CA GLU A 36 -11.99 -8.50 -4.50
C GLU A 36 -10.71 -9.29 -4.34
N PHE A 37 -10.72 -10.29 -3.44
CA PHE A 37 -9.67 -11.27 -3.23
C PHE A 37 -10.24 -12.68 -3.42
N PRO A 38 -10.15 -13.25 -4.64
CA PRO A 38 -10.50 -14.64 -4.86
C PRO A 38 -9.44 -15.54 -4.22
N LEU A 39 -9.89 -16.46 -3.35
CA LEU A 39 -9.07 -17.50 -2.75
C LEU A 39 -9.20 -18.79 -3.57
N PRO A 40 -8.17 -19.65 -3.58
CA PRO A 40 -8.27 -20.96 -4.22
C PRO A 40 -9.49 -21.74 -3.71
N ALA A 41 -10.14 -22.48 -4.59
CA ALA A 41 -11.26 -23.33 -4.22
C ALA A 41 -10.79 -24.37 -3.19
N ASP A 42 -11.27 -24.21 -1.95
CA ASP A 42 -11.03 -25.11 -0.83
C ASP A 42 -12.38 -25.36 -0.15
N LEU A 43 -12.67 -26.61 0.19
CA LEU A 43 -13.90 -27.00 0.90
C LEU A 43 -14.02 -26.31 2.26
N ALA A 44 -12.93 -25.78 2.81
CA ALA A 44 -12.90 -25.00 4.03
C ALA A 44 -13.02 -23.48 3.82
N VAL A 45 -13.28 -23.01 2.58
CA VAL A 45 -13.44 -21.58 2.27
C VAL A 45 -14.79 -21.31 1.60
N ALA A 46 -15.63 -20.51 2.25
CA ALA A 46 -16.92 -20.10 1.68
C ALA A 46 -16.75 -19.19 0.45
N PRO A 47 -17.76 -19.12 -0.45
CA PRO A 47 -17.78 -18.18 -1.57
C PRO A 47 -17.49 -16.74 -1.16
N CYS A 48 -18.09 -16.28 -0.06
CA CYS A 48 -17.75 -15.03 0.61
C CYS A 48 -17.47 -15.34 2.09
N HIS A 49 -16.19 -15.50 2.44
CA HIS A 49 -15.75 -16.01 3.74
C HIS A 49 -15.63 -14.91 4.79
N ALA A 50 -14.92 -13.84 4.43
CA ALA A 50 -14.66 -12.72 5.33
C ALA A 50 -14.58 -11.42 4.54
N VAL A 51 -14.73 -10.30 5.23
CA VAL A 51 -14.56 -8.96 4.68
C VAL A 51 -13.52 -8.24 5.50
N VAL A 52 -12.46 -7.77 4.85
CA VAL A 52 -11.68 -6.66 5.41
C VAL A 52 -12.48 -5.40 5.13
N THR A 53 -12.57 -4.48 6.08
CA THR A 53 -13.25 -3.17 5.96
C THR A 53 -12.58 -2.16 6.89
N ARG A 54 -12.96 -0.89 6.82
CA ARG A 54 -12.58 0.11 7.83
C ARG A 54 -13.77 0.48 8.70
N SER A 55 -13.50 0.85 9.95
CA SER A 55 -14.53 1.44 10.78
C SER A 55 -14.76 2.89 10.34
N SER A 56 -16.00 3.24 10.01
CA SER A 56 -16.34 4.62 9.60
C SER A 56 -15.87 5.72 10.58
N PRO A 57 -16.02 5.58 11.92
CA PRO A 57 -15.65 6.67 12.84
C PRO A 57 -14.16 6.77 13.16
N TYR A 58 -13.40 5.67 13.05
CA TYR A 58 -12.00 5.64 13.51
C TYR A 58 -11.00 5.26 12.43
N GLN A 59 -11.47 4.89 11.25
CA GLN A 59 -10.63 4.44 10.15
C GLN A 59 -9.62 3.39 10.63
N VAL A 60 -10.09 2.43 11.45
CA VAL A 60 -9.26 1.29 11.84
C VAL A 60 -9.60 0.10 10.94
N PRO A 61 -8.60 -0.66 10.46
CA PRO A 61 -8.84 -1.84 9.66
C PRO A 61 -9.52 -2.91 10.52
N LEU A 62 -10.61 -3.47 10.00
CA LEU A 62 -11.42 -4.51 10.60
C LEU A 62 -11.41 -5.73 9.70
N LEU A 63 -11.31 -6.92 10.29
CA LEU A 63 -11.75 -8.16 9.65
C LEU A 63 -13.10 -8.55 10.24
N VAL A 64 -14.07 -8.79 9.38
CA VAL A 64 -15.40 -9.30 9.72
C VAL A 64 -15.51 -10.71 9.13
N ALA A 65 -15.68 -11.71 9.98
CA ALA A 65 -16.01 -13.06 9.54
C ALA A 65 -17.48 -13.10 9.10
N LEU A 66 -17.72 -13.47 7.84
CA LEU A 66 -19.08 -13.57 7.29
C LEU A 66 -19.61 -15.00 7.33
N ALA A 67 -18.72 -15.98 7.17
CA ALA A 67 -19.09 -17.38 7.19
C ALA A 67 -19.08 -17.93 8.63
N GLY A 68 -20.13 -18.67 8.98
CA GLY A 68 -20.20 -19.49 10.19
C GLY A 68 -19.62 -20.89 9.95
N ALA A 69 -19.76 -21.77 10.95
CA ALA A 69 -19.36 -23.17 10.81
C ALA A 69 -20.01 -23.80 9.55
N PRO A 70 -19.27 -24.62 8.76
CA PRO A 70 -17.94 -25.17 9.05
C PRO A 70 -16.76 -24.26 8.68
N PHE A 71 -16.99 -23.07 8.13
CA PHE A 71 -15.96 -22.16 7.64
C PHE A 71 -15.42 -21.31 8.79
N GLU A 72 -14.22 -21.64 9.28
CA GLU A 72 -13.59 -20.88 10.35
C GLU A 72 -12.62 -19.82 9.81
N THR A 73 -12.86 -18.58 10.20
CA THR A 73 -11.84 -17.52 10.15
C THR A 73 -11.02 -17.54 11.42
N ARG A 74 -9.69 -17.52 11.32
CA ARG A 74 -8.79 -17.41 12.47
C ARG A 74 -7.88 -16.19 12.33
N ILE A 75 -7.56 -15.56 13.45
CA ILE A 75 -6.54 -14.51 13.54
C ILE A 75 -5.50 -14.93 14.57
N ASN A 76 -4.23 -15.00 14.15
CA ASN A 76 -3.11 -15.45 14.99
C ASN A 76 -3.42 -16.80 15.67
N GLY A 77 -3.94 -17.74 14.89
CA GLY A 77 -4.34 -19.07 15.35
C GLY A 77 -5.65 -19.15 16.16
N ARG A 78 -6.26 -18.02 16.54
CA ARG A 78 -7.49 -17.98 17.34
C ARG A 78 -8.71 -17.80 16.46
N ARG A 79 -9.77 -18.56 16.70
CA ARG A 79 -11.04 -18.42 15.98
C ARG A 79 -11.62 -17.02 16.18
N LEU A 80 -11.98 -16.38 15.07
CA LEU A 80 -12.70 -15.12 15.05
C LEU A 80 -14.21 -15.38 15.15
N SER A 81 -14.87 -14.81 16.16
CA SER A 81 -16.31 -15.03 16.37
C SER A 81 -17.20 -14.08 15.58
N ARG A 82 -16.74 -12.83 15.34
CA ARG A 82 -17.48 -11.81 14.57
C ARG A 82 -16.54 -10.86 13.85
N LEU A 83 -15.89 -9.97 14.62
CA LEU A 83 -15.05 -8.91 14.07
C LEU A 83 -13.79 -8.73 14.90
N LYS A 84 -12.73 -8.24 14.26
CA LYS A 84 -11.45 -7.92 14.89
C LYS A 84 -10.85 -6.69 14.25
N VAL A 85 -10.41 -5.74 15.08
CA VAL A 85 -9.48 -4.70 14.63
C VAL A 85 -8.16 -5.38 14.27
N LEU A 86 -7.82 -5.35 12.99
CA LEU A 86 -6.57 -5.87 12.47
C LEU A 86 -5.43 -5.00 12.96
N ARG A 87 -4.34 -5.68 13.33
CA ARG A 87 -3.08 -5.06 13.70
C ARG A 87 -2.03 -5.48 12.70
N HIS A 88 -1.04 -4.63 12.56
CA HIS A 88 0.19 -4.97 11.87
C HIS A 88 0.71 -6.36 12.32
N ARG A 89 0.99 -7.22 11.34
CA ARG A 89 1.35 -8.65 11.40
C ARG A 89 0.26 -9.63 11.82
N ASP A 90 -1.00 -9.21 11.92
CA ASP A 90 -2.08 -10.18 12.17
C ASP A 90 -2.14 -11.21 11.04
N GLU A 91 -1.95 -12.48 11.39
CA GLU A 91 -2.10 -13.61 10.48
C GLU A 91 -3.58 -14.01 10.42
N ILE A 92 -4.20 -13.89 9.25
CA ILE A 92 -5.59 -14.25 8.98
C ILE A 92 -5.59 -15.60 8.26
N ALA A 93 -6.15 -16.64 8.86
CA ALA A 93 -6.33 -17.93 8.21
C ALA A 93 -7.80 -18.14 7.80
N LEU A 94 -8.00 -18.57 6.56
CA LEU A 94 -9.30 -18.86 5.94
C LEU A 94 -9.17 -20.23 5.25
N GLY A 95 -9.69 -21.30 5.88
CA GLY A 95 -9.39 -22.66 5.41
C GLY A 95 -7.87 -22.94 5.45
N ARG A 96 -7.29 -23.34 4.30
CA ARG A 96 -5.82 -23.51 4.15
C ARG A 96 -5.08 -22.24 3.72
N ALA A 97 -5.79 -21.17 3.36
CA ALA A 97 -5.16 -19.90 3.00
C ALA A 97 -4.66 -19.16 4.25
N SER A 98 -3.46 -18.58 4.19
CA SER A 98 -2.90 -17.72 5.24
C SER A 98 -2.53 -16.35 4.69
N LEU A 99 -3.07 -15.31 5.32
CA LEU A 99 -2.87 -13.90 5.04
C LEU A 99 -2.13 -13.24 6.21
N VAL A 100 -1.32 -12.21 5.99
CA VAL A 100 -0.57 -11.50 7.03
C VAL A 100 -0.73 -10.01 6.84
N PHE A 101 -1.60 -9.36 7.60
CA PHE A 101 -1.80 -7.92 7.55
C PHE A 101 -0.50 -7.14 7.83
N TRP A 102 -0.08 -6.24 6.94
CA TRP A 102 1.00 -5.25 7.12
C TRP A 102 0.39 -3.85 7.23
N GLU A 103 1.17 -2.77 7.22
CA GLU A 103 1.03 -1.59 8.11
C GLU A 103 2.13 -0.54 7.79
N VAL A 104 2.07 0.33 6.79
CA VAL A 104 3.12 1.32 6.40
C VAL A 104 2.68 2.73 6.79
N ALA A 105 3.12 3.18 7.96
CA ALA A 105 2.85 4.54 8.38
C ALA A 105 3.86 5.53 7.78
N VAL A 106 3.34 6.58 7.13
CA VAL A 106 4.08 7.83 6.93
C VAL A 106 3.85 8.71 8.14
N SER A 107 4.94 9.15 8.75
CA SER A 107 4.93 10.06 9.89
C SER A 107 5.63 11.36 9.52
N THR A 108 4.97 12.50 9.71
CA THR A 108 5.66 13.78 9.72
C THR A 108 6.50 13.87 10.99
N VAL A 109 7.77 14.22 10.86
CA VAL A 109 8.70 14.33 11.97
C VAL A 109 8.35 15.58 12.79
N ALA A 110 7.76 15.38 13.96
CA ALA A 110 7.54 16.43 14.96
C ALA A 110 8.83 16.74 15.76
N ALA A 111 8.86 17.87 16.46
CA ALA A 111 10.00 18.29 17.29
C ALA A 111 10.32 17.33 18.45
N ASP A 112 9.34 16.53 18.90
CA ASP A 112 9.44 15.51 19.93
C ASP A 112 9.40 14.08 19.36
N SER A 113 9.49 13.94 18.04
CA SER A 113 9.37 12.66 17.36
C SER A 113 10.55 11.74 17.64
N GLN A 114 10.27 10.44 17.75
CA GLN A 114 11.31 9.40 17.79
C GLN A 114 12.23 9.41 16.57
N PHE A 115 11.79 9.97 15.44
CA PHE A 115 12.60 10.05 14.22
C PHE A 115 13.70 11.12 14.31
N LEU A 116 13.52 12.17 15.11
CA LEU A 116 14.43 13.29 15.15
C LEU A 116 15.85 12.82 15.51
N ASN A 117 16.85 13.23 14.71
CA ASN A 117 18.26 12.81 14.81
C ASN A 117 18.56 11.33 14.54
N ARG A 118 17.55 10.48 14.29
CA ARG A 118 17.81 9.16 13.66
C ARG A 118 18.21 9.38 12.21
N ARG A 119 18.91 8.41 11.64
CA ARG A 119 19.39 8.48 10.25
C ARG A 119 18.57 7.58 9.35
N CYS A 120 18.28 8.05 8.15
CA CYS A 120 17.73 7.22 7.11
C CYS A 120 18.72 6.12 6.70
N LEU A 121 18.27 4.87 6.60
CA LEU A 121 19.14 3.74 6.19
C LEU A 121 19.60 3.78 4.72
N VAL A 122 19.12 4.73 3.93
CA VAL A 122 19.47 4.86 2.50
C VAL A 122 20.45 6.00 2.29
N CYS A 123 20.07 7.24 2.65
CA CYS A 123 20.93 8.40 2.46
C CYS A 123 21.86 8.70 3.64
N TYR A 124 21.64 8.08 4.81
CA TYR A 124 22.37 8.32 6.05
C TYR A 124 22.22 9.72 6.66
N ASP A 125 21.43 10.60 6.04
CA ASP A 125 21.11 11.91 6.59
C ASP A 125 20.15 11.79 7.78
N PRO A 126 20.28 12.70 8.77
CA PRO A 126 19.37 12.75 9.92
C PRO A 126 18.02 13.34 9.54
N PHE A 127 16.94 12.74 10.06
CA PHE A 127 15.59 13.29 9.90
C PHE A 127 15.46 14.66 10.57
N GLN A 128 14.84 15.60 9.88
CA GLN A 128 14.52 16.96 10.32
C GLN A 128 13.03 17.16 10.59
N VAL A 129 12.69 18.14 11.41
CA VAL A 129 11.30 18.51 11.69
C VAL A 129 10.58 18.92 10.40
N GLY A 130 9.38 18.38 10.20
CA GLY A 130 8.55 18.62 9.01
C GLY A 130 8.79 17.64 7.86
N GLU A 131 9.86 16.85 7.90
CA GLU A 131 10.09 15.80 6.90
C GLU A 131 9.13 14.62 7.10
N GLU A 132 8.96 13.82 6.06
CA GLU A 132 8.15 12.60 6.09
C GLU A 132 9.05 11.38 6.24
N ALA A 133 8.81 10.60 7.29
CA ALA A 133 9.52 9.38 7.62
C ALA A 133 8.62 8.15 7.51
N ILE A 134 9.20 7.03 7.10
CA ILE A 134 8.56 5.72 7.03
C ILE A 134 9.42 4.74 7.81
N THR A 135 8.80 4.03 8.76
CA THR A 135 9.40 2.82 9.33
C THR A 135 8.96 1.63 8.48
N CYS A 136 9.93 0.82 8.03
CA CYS A 136 9.64 -0.37 7.24
C CYS A 136 8.64 -1.27 7.99
N PRO A 137 7.51 -1.62 7.35
CA PRO A 137 6.50 -2.44 7.99
C PRO A 137 7.05 -3.82 8.34
N ARG A 138 7.85 -4.43 7.45
CA ARG A 138 8.29 -5.81 7.67
C ARG A 138 9.26 -5.95 8.82
N CYS A 139 10.27 -5.10 8.92
CA CYS A 139 11.31 -5.24 9.95
C CYS A 139 11.15 -4.31 11.15
N GLN A 140 10.30 -3.27 11.05
CA GLN A 140 9.99 -2.29 12.12
C GLN A 140 11.18 -1.57 12.75
N THR A 141 12.35 -1.68 12.13
CA THR A 141 13.63 -1.27 12.72
C THR A 141 14.50 -0.53 11.70
N ALA A 142 13.92 -0.21 10.55
CA ALA A 142 14.54 0.49 9.45
C ALA A 142 13.70 1.73 9.17
N ASP A 143 14.30 2.90 9.37
CA ASP A 143 13.65 4.19 9.12
C ASP A 143 14.18 4.78 7.83
N HIS A 144 13.28 5.35 7.04
CA HIS A 144 13.55 5.88 5.73
C HIS A 144 12.89 7.25 5.58
N HIS A 145 13.54 8.20 4.91
CA HIS A 145 12.80 9.31 4.32
C HIS A 145 11.79 8.74 3.34
N LYS A 146 10.61 9.34 3.25
CA LYS A 146 9.55 8.89 2.33
C LYS A 146 10.09 8.74 0.90
N ASP A 147 10.85 9.73 0.42
CA ASP A 147 11.38 9.70 -0.94
C ASP A 147 12.42 8.59 -1.12
N CYS A 148 13.35 8.44 -0.16
CA CYS A 148 14.29 7.33 -0.16
C CYS A 148 13.60 5.96 -0.11
N TRP A 149 12.48 5.84 0.60
CA TRP A 149 11.70 4.61 0.64
C TRP A 149 11.10 4.29 -0.72
N LEU A 150 10.50 5.27 -1.40
CA LEU A 150 9.85 5.09 -2.70
C LEU A 150 10.84 4.70 -3.82
N GLU A 151 12.12 5.04 -3.67
CA GLU A 151 13.19 4.61 -4.58
C GLU A 151 13.56 3.13 -4.46
N LEU A 152 13.20 2.48 -3.35
CA LEU A 152 13.64 1.11 -3.09
C LEU A 152 12.78 0.09 -3.83
N SER A 153 13.41 -0.90 -4.47
CA SER A 153 12.71 -2.12 -4.86
C SER A 153 12.35 -2.97 -3.63
N ARG A 154 13.26 -3.01 -2.64
CA ARG A 154 13.10 -3.71 -1.36
C ARG A 154 13.68 -2.90 -0.19
N CYS A 155 13.14 -3.08 1.01
CA CYS A 155 13.67 -2.44 2.23
C CYS A 155 15.20 -2.59 2.34
N ALA A 156 15.91 -1.49 2.64
CA ALA A 156 17.38 -1.46 2.66
C ALA A 156 18.03 -2.22 3.82
N ARG A 157 17.27 -2.58 4.86
CA ARG A 157 17.79 -3.38 5.98
C ARG A 157 18.12 -4.82 5.55
N THR A 158 19.34 -5.25 5.85
CA THR A 158 19.83 -6.61 5.58
C THR A 158 18.84 -7.68 6.05
N GLY A 159 18.51 -8.62 5.15
CA GLY A 159 17.60 -9.73 5.41
C GLY A 159 16.10 -9.37 5.36
N CYS A 160 15.74 -8.10 5.15
CA CYS A 160 14.34 -7.69 5.04
C CYS A 160 13.90 -7.58 3.58
N GLU A 161 13.08 -8.51 3.09
CA GLU A 161 12.64 -8.51 1.69
C GLU A 161 11.26 -7.87 1.51
N TYR A 162 10.99 -6.76 2.20
CA TYR A 162 9.73 -6.04 1.98
C TYR A 162 9.75 -5.38 0.60
N PRO A 163 8.82 -5.69 -0.33
CA PRO A 163 8.91 -5.24 -1.72
C PRO A 163 8.26 -3.86 -1.89
N VAL A 164 9.04 -2.78 -1.76
CA VAL A 164 8.51 -1.40 -1.60
C VAL A 164 7.82 -0.89 -2.87
N GLN A 165 8.54 -0.75 -3.98
CA GLN A 165 7.93 -0.28 -5.24
C GLN A 165 6.79 -1.17 -5.73
N GLU A 166 6.89 -2.49 -5.57
CA GLU A 166 5.80 -3.40 -5.92
C GLU A 166 4.57 -3.16 -5.02
N ALA A 167 4.77 -2.88 -3.73
CA ALA A 167 3.70 -2.43 -2.84
C ALA A 167 3.00 -1.20 -3.39
N MET A 168 3.78 -0.18 -3.76
CA MET A 168 3.28 1.10 -4.23
C MET A 168 2.52 0.98 -5.55
N ARG A 169 3.09 0.29 -6.55
CA ARG A 169 2.43 0.06 -7.85
C ARG A 169 1.08 -0.61 -7.68
N ARG A 170 1.00 -1.61 -6.81
CA ARG A 170 -0.25 -2.33 -6.55
C ARG A 170 -1.28 -1.47 -5.82
N SER A 171 -0.83 -0.66 -4.87
CA SER A 171 -1.69 0.30 -4.16
C SER A 171 -2.34 1.26 -5.16
N LEU A 172 -1.50 1.94 -5.92
CA LEU A 172 -1.93 2.94 -6.89
C LEU A 172 -2.59 2.36 -8.14
N GLY A 173 -2.61 1.04 -8.32
CA GLY A 173 -3.01 0.36 -9.56
C GLY A 173 -4.44 0.66 -10.03
N ARG A 174 -5.31 1.15 -9.14
CA ARG A 174 -6.66 1.61 -9.49
C ARG A 174 -6.70 2.99 -10.12
N ARG A 175 -5.81 3.88 -9.66
CA ARG A 175 -5.75 5.29 -10.07
C ARG A 175 -4.72 5.49 -11.18
N VAL A 176 -3.69 4.65 -11.20
CA VAL A 176 -2.53 4.73 -12.09
C VAL A 176 -2.36 3.38 -12.78
N ARG A 177 -2.30 3.40 -14.11
CA ARG A 177 -1.96 2.20 -14.88
C ARG A 177 -0.46 1.95 -14.75
N PHE A 178 -0.11 0.72 -14.39
CA PHE A 178 1.26 0.21 -14.44
C PHE A 178 1.32 -1.00 -15.35
N GLU A 179 2.36 -1.12 -16.16
CA GLU A 179 2.62 -2.33 -16.93
C GLU A 179 4.13 -2.58 -17.10
N PRO A 180 4.57 -3.85 -17.11
CA PRO A 180 5.90 -4.20 -17.57
C PRO A 180 6.01 -3.96 -19.08
N LEU A 181 7.18 -3.55 -19.55
CA LEU A 181 7.45 -3.42 -20.97
C LEU A 181 7.98 -4.71 -21.56
N GLU A 182 7.25 -5.22 -22.54
CA GLU A 182 7.73 -6.28 -23.41
C GLU A 182 8.81 -5.75 -24.35
N GLU A 183 9.71 -6.65 -24.78
CA GLU A 183 10.78 -6.34 -25.74
C GLU A 183 10.23 -5.74 -27.05
N GLU A 184 9.06 -6.21 -27.49
CA GLU A 184 8.38 -5.75 -28.70
C GLU A 184 7.49 -4.51 -28.48
N SER A 185 7.45 -3.94 -27.29
CA SER A 185 6.62 -2.76 -27.03
C SER A 185 7.05 -1.58 -27.91
N GLU A 186 6.09 -0.74 -28.31
CA GLU A 186 6.36 0.43 -29.15
C GLU A 186 7.35 1.39 -28.47
N MET A 187 7.26 1.56 -27.14
CA MET A 187 8.15 2.41 -26.36
C MET A 187 9.61 1.97 -26.42
N VAL A 188 9.87 0.65 -26.31
CA VAL A 188 11.22 0.08 -26.42
C VAL A 188 11.74 0.22 -27.85
N ARG A 189 10.93 -0.18 -28.87
CA ARG A 189 11.33 -0.11 -30.28
C ARG A 189 11.66 1.31 -30.74
N GLN A 190 10.87 2.30 -30.33
CA GLN A 190 11.08 3.70 -30.67
C GLN A 190 12.11 4.40 -29.78
N LYS A 191 12.70 3.70 -28.80
CA LYS A 191 13.62 4.29 -27.80
C LYS A 191 13.04 5.54 -27.15
N ARG A 192 11.74 5.50 -26.80
CA ARG A 192 11.08 6.62 -26.13
C ARG A 192 11.78 6.87 -24.79
N LYS A 193 11.91 8.14 -24.40
CA LYS A 193 12.55 8.54 -23.14
C LYS A 193 11.50 8.87 -22.09
N CYS A 194 11.85 8.63 -20.83
CA CYS A 194 11.05 9.04 -19.69
C CYS A 194 10.94 10.58 -19.63
N ALA A 195 9.72 11.09 -19.46
CA ALA A 195 9.46 12.52 -19.40
C ALA A 195 9.78 13.16 -18.03
N ALA A 196 10.25 12.39 -17.04
CA ALA A 196 10.54 12.91 -15.70
C ALA A 196 11.75 13.86 -15.64
N GLY A 197 12.64 13.83 -16.64
CA GLY A 197 13.76 14.77 -16.75
C GLY A 197 14.90 14.59 -15.74
N ARG A 198 14.92 13.50 -14.94
CA ARG A 198 16.00 13.23 -13.99
C ARG A 198 17.28 12.76 -14.71
N PRO A 199 18.48 13.24 -14.31
CA PRO A 199 19.74 12.84 -14.96
C PRO A 199 20.01 11.34 -14.96
N ARG A 200 19.61 10.65 -13.89
CA ARG A 200 19.81 9.21 -13.71
C ARG A 200 19.04 8.37 -14.73
N ASP A 201 18.00 8.94 -15.33
CA ASP A 201 16.97 8.22 -16.07
C ASP A 201 16.72 8.81 -17.48
N GLN A 202 17.71 9.49 -18.05
CA GLN A 202 17.67 10.01 -19.43
C GLN A 202 17.76 8.91 -20.50
N GLY A 203 17.96 7.66 -20.08
CA GLY A 203 17.93 6.49 -20.94
C GLY A 203 16.54 6.29 -21.57
N PRO A 204 16.47 5.66 -22.75
CA PRO A 204 15.20 5.19 -23.28
C PRO A 204 14.66 4.06 -22.39
N PHE A 205 13.34 3.86 -22.44
CA PHE A 205 12.68 2.69 -21.88
C PHE A 205 13.30 1.39 -22.40
N ARG A 206 13.44 0.40 -21.53
CA ARG A 206 14.03 -0.92 -21.79
C ARG A 206 12.99 -2.03 -21.58
N PRO A 207 13.22 -3.24 -22.14
CA PRO A 207 12.46 -4.42 -21.75
C PRO A 207 12.50 -4.61 -20.23
N ASP A 208 11.42 -5.14 -19.65
CA ASP A 208 11.19 -5.37 -18.22
C ASP A 208 11.04 -4.12 -17.33
N ASP A 209 11.22 -2.91 -17.88
CA ASP A 209 10.89 -1.69 -17.16
C ASP A 209 9.40 -1.68 -16.80
N TYR A 210 9.07 -1.23 -15.59
CA TYR A 210 7.69 -0.92 -15.25
C TYR A 210 7.38 0.53 -15.63
N VAL A 211 6.35 0.73 -16.46
CA VAL A 211 5.89 2.06 -16.86
C VAL A 211 4.67 2.46 -16.06
N ALA A 212 4.70 3.68 -15.52
CA ALA A 212 3.55 4.36 -14.95
C ALA A 212 2.99 5.37 -15.95
N TYR A 213 1.67 5.37 -16.13
CA TYR A 213 0.99 6.35 -16.98
C TYR A 213 0.34 7.42 -16.11
N CYS A 214 0.62 8.70 -16.40
CA CYS A 214 -0.08 9.79 -15.72
C CYS A 214 -1.61 9.60 -15.85
N PRO A 215 -2.38 9.63 -14.74
CA PRO A 215 -3.83 9.42 -14.78
C PRO A 215 -4.57 10.42 -15.67
N LYS A 216 -4.04 11.64 -15.79
CA LYS A 216 -4.63 12.75 -16.56
C LYS A 216 -4.24 12.73 -18.03
N CYS A 217 -2.95 12.80 -18.35
CA CYS A 217 -2.49 12.96 -19.75
C CYS A 217 -1.91 11.70 -20.40
N ARG A 218 -1.84 10.58 -19.67
CA ARG A 218 -1.29 9.30 -20.14
C ARG A 218 0.17 9.36 -20.61
N THR A 219 0.93 10.41 -20.26
CA THR A 219 2.38 10.43 -20.49
C THR A 219 3.03 9.26 -19.73
N PRO A 220 3.89 8.46 -20.39
CA PRO A 220 4.58 7.34 -19.75
C PRO A 220 5.83 7.81 -19.01
N PHE A 221 6.10 7.16 -17.87
CA PHE A 221 7.26 7.38 -17.01
C PHE A 221 7.78 6.03 -16.53
N HIS A 222 9.07 5.90 -16.22
CA HIS A 222 9.50 4.77 -15.38
C HIS A 222 8.75 4.87 -14.04
N ALA A 223 8.28 3.75 -13.50
CA ALA A 223 7.47 3.76 -12.29
C ALA A 223 8.19 4.44 -11.11
N GLU A 224 9.48 4.15 -10.93
CA GLU A 224 10.34 4.80 -9.94
C GLU A 224 10.47 6.31 -10.14
N CYS A 225 10.66 6.78 -11.38
CA CYS A 225 10.71 8.20 -11.68
C CYS A 225 9.39 8.87 -11.31
N TRP A 226 8.27 8.24 -11.67
CA TRP A 226 6.94 8.76 -11.43
C TRP A 226 6.65 8.91 -9.94
N PHE A 227 7.05 7.94 -9.10
CA PHE A 227 6.86 8.01 -7.65
C PHE A 227 7.54 9.21 -6.97
N LEU A 228 8.52 9.81 -7.63
CA LEU A 228 9.33 10.89 -7.08
C LEU A 228 9.01 12.23 -7.72
N LEU A 229 8.01 12.28 -8.61
CA LEU A 229 7.56 13.53 -9.20
C LEU A 229 6.69 14.30 -8.20
N PRO A 230 6.93 15.61 -7.99
CA PRO A 230 5.95 16.44 -7.31
C PRO A 230 4.67 16.57 -8.17
N GLN A 231 4.85 16.83 -9.47
CA GLN A 231 3.78 16.94 -10.45
C GLN A 231 4.19 16.37 -11.80
N CYS A 232 3.21 15.99 -12.61
CA CYS A 232 3.45 15.56 -13.98
C CYS A 232 3.99 16.74 -14.82
N PRO A 233 5.18 16.65 -15.42
CA PRO A 233 5.75 17.75 -16.20
C PRO A 233 4.98 18.11 -17.47
N ASN A 234 4.06 17.24 -17.92
CA ASN A 234 3.28 17.45 -19.14
C ASN A 234 1.88 18.05 -18.89
N CYS A 235 1.29 17.86 -17.70
CA CYS A 235 -0.10 18.30 -17.44
C CYS A 235 -0.37 18.78 -16.03
N GLU A 236 0.70 18.95 -15.23
CA GLU A 236 0.68 19.45 -13.85
C GLU A 236 -0.21 18.63 -12.89
N TYR A 237 -0.49 17.37 -13.23
CA TYR A 237 -1.17 16.46 -12.31
C TYR A 237 -0.34 16.30 -11.03
N ASP A 238 -0.91 16.60 -9.88
CA ASP A 238 -0.23 16.56 -8.57
C ASP A 238 0.02 15.11 -8.14
N VAL A 239 1.21 14.61 -8.46
CA VAL A 239 1.62 13.24 -8.17
C VAL A 239 1.95 13.09 -6.69
N ALA A 240 2.58 14.09 -6.08
CA ALA A 240 2.91 14.06 -4.66
C ALA A 240 1.66 13.99 -3.78
N THR A 241 0.60 14.73 -4.12
CA THR A 241 -0.67 14.64 -3.39
C THR A 241 -1.34 13.30 -3.61
N LEU A 242 -1.34 12.74 -4.83
CA LEU A 242 -1.84 11.38 -5.06
C LEU A 242 -1.10 10.34 -4.21
N ILE A 243 0.24 10.38 -4.18
CA ILE A 243 1.06 9.45 -3.39
C ILE A 243 0.87 9.70 -1.90
N ARG A 244 0.78 10.96 -1.48
CA ARG A 244 0.50 11.31 -0.09
C ARG A 244 -0.86 10.77 0.30
N GLU A 245 -1.93 11.06 -0.45
CA GLU A 245 -3.26 10.49 -0.26
C GLU A 245 -3.16 8.96 -0.16
N GLU A 246 -2.54 8.28 -1.11
CA GLU A 246 -2.36 6.83 -1.04
C GLU A 246 -1.70 6.36 0.27
N LEU A 247 -0.71 7.11 0.75
CA LEU A 247 0.03 6.85 1.96
C LEU A 247 -0.59 7.46 3.23
N THR A 248 -1.60 8.33 3.12
CA THR A 248 -2.18 9.15 4.21
C THR A 248 -3.71 9.11 4.29
N SER A 249 -4.42 8.45 3.36
CA SER A 249 -5.88 8.50 3.14
C SER A 249 -6.74 7.92 4.27
N ASP A 250 -6.28 7.95 5.53
CA ASP A 250 -7.06 7.45 6.66
C ASP A 250 -7.01 8.27 7.95
N LEU A 251 -6.65 9.56 7.90
CA LEU A 251 -6.67 10.40 9.11
C LEU A 251 -7.36 11.77 8.92
N SER A 252 -8.56 11.79 8.35
CA SER A 252 -9.48 12.90 8.59
C SER A 252 -10.55 12.50 9.61
N PRO A 253 -10.37 12.75 10.91
CA PRO A 253 -11.51 12.83 11.80
C PRO A 253 -12.27 14.12 11.42
N SER A 254 -13.40 13.98 10.73
CA SER A 254 -14.42 15.03 10.77
C SER A 254 -14.99 15.04 12.19
N LEU A 255 -14.24 15.60 13.14
CA LEU A 255 -14.80 16.16 14.36
C LEU A 255 -15.58 17.40 13.94
N GLY A 256 -16.73 17.15 13.32
CA GLY A 256 -17.81 18.11 13.29
C GLY A 256 -18.11 18.43 14.74
N ASN A 257 -17.81 19.67 15.12
CA ASN A 257 -18.28 20.27 16.35
C ASN A 257 -19.79 20.08 16.43
N ALA A 258 -20.23 19.01 17.09
CA ALA A 258 -21.55 18.94 17.70
C ALA A 258 -21.53 19.89 18.90
N LYS A 259 -21.51 21.20 18.61
CA LYS A 259 -21.90 22.23 19.57
C LYS A 259 -23.37 21.99 19.88
N GLY A 260 -23.64 21.84 21.17
CA GLY A 260 -24.91 21.36 21.70
C GLY A 260 -26.12 22.11 21.17
N ALA A 261 -27.12 21.34 20.76
CA ALA A 261 -28.50 21.72 21.00
C ALA A 261 -28.79 21.38 22.47
N ALA A 262 -28.80 22.40 23.30
CA ALA A 262 -29.43 22.34 24.61
C ALA A 262 -30.90 21.98 24.40
N LEU A 263 -31.35 20.94 25.10
CA LEU A 263 -32.76 20.70 25.36
C LEU A 263 -33.19 21.74 26.40
N GLU A 264 -33.99 22.72 25.95
CA GLU A 264 -35.02 23.38 26.75
C GLU A 264 -36.38 22.77 26.41
#